data_AF-A0A2L2TUT5-F1
#
_entry.id   AF-A0A2L2TUT5-F1
#
_cell.length_a   1.000
_cell.length_b   1.000
_cell.length_c   1.000
_cell.angle_alpha   90.00
_cell.angle_beta   90.00
_cell.angle_gamma   90.00
#
_symmetry.space_group_name_H-M   'P 1'
#
loop_
_entity.id
_entity.type
_entity.pdbx_description
1 polymer ?
#
loop_
_entity_poly.entity_id
_entity_poly.type
_entity_poly.pdbx_seq_one_letter_code
_entity_poly.pdbx_strand_id
1 'polypeptide(L)'
;MAPSGFNSKINITDIGTATAMLEIDGINFLTDPYFSPPETEWDVGIVVLKQCETSDGPALRLQDLPPIDTVLLSHENHPENLDTLGRHLLDARKVLTTMDGANNLAPRPGVRGLQP
;
A
#
# COMPACT_ATOMS: atom_id res chain seq x y z
N MET A 1 -9.28 5.67 20.26
CA MET A 1 -9.18 7.10 20.57
C MET A 1 -7.71 7.47 20.59
N ALA A 2 -7.28 8.50 19.86
CA ALA A 2 -5.91 8.97 19.94
C ALA A 2 -5.60 9.38 21.38
N PRO A 3 -4.38 9.13 21.90
CA PRO A 3 -4.01 9.56 23.24
C PRO A 3 -4.20 11.07 23.38
N SER A 4 -4.60 11.53 24.55
CA SER A 4 -5.01 12.91 24.86
C SER A 4 -3.90 13.99 24.73
N GLY A 5 -2.80 13.66 24.05
CA GLY A 5 -1.69 14.57 23.74
C GLY A 5 -1.18 14.50 22.30
N PHE A 6 -1.89 13.83 21.39
CA PHE A 6 -1.48 13.77 19.98
C PHE A 6 -1.81 15.10 19.27
N ASN A 7 -0.82 16.00 19.22
CA ASN A 7 -0.92 17.33 18.60
C ASN A 7 -0.21 17.38 17.23
N SER A 8 -0.30 16.29 16.46
CA SER A 8 0.27 16.20 15.12
C SER A 8 -0.80 16.51 14.08
N LYS A 9 -0.39 17.11 12.97
CA LYS A 9 -1.24 17.29 11.81
C LYS A 9 -1.26 15.98 11.03
N ILE A 10 -2.44 15.40 10.87
CA ILE A 10 -2.67 14.23 10.02
C ILE A 10 -3.46 14.68 8.78
N ASN A 11 -2.99 14.29 7.61
CA ASN A 11 -3.77 14.29 6.38
C ASN A 11 -3.87 12.86 5.84
N ILE A 12 -5.06 12.48 5.36
CA ILE A 12 -5.29 11.15 4.78
C ILE A 12 -5.91 11.38 3.41
N THR A 13 -5.28 10.83 2.38
CA THR A 13 -5.83 10.78 1.02
C THR A 13 -6.13 9.34 0.68
N ASP A 14 -7.40 9.02 0.51
CA ASP A 14 -7.83 7.74 -0.03
C ASP A 14 -7.54 7.70 -1.54
N ILE A 15 -6.78 6.71 -1.98
CA ILE A 15 -6.39 6.55 -3.39
C ILE A 15 -7.27 5.50 -4.06
N GLY A 16 -7.67 4.45 -3.33
CA GLY A 16 -8.50 3.35 -3.82
C GLY A 16 -8.14 2.04 -3.11
N THR A 17 -9.08 1.12 -3.04
CA THR A 17 -8.94 -0.20 -2.38
C THR A 17 -8.45 -0.08 -0.93
N ALA A 18 -7.26 -0.61 -0.62
CA ALA A 18 -6.55 -0.45 0.64
C ALA A 18 -5.41 0.59 0.57
N THR A 19 -5.24 1.26 -0.58
CA THR A 19 -4.22 2.27 -0.81
C THR A 19 -4.67 3.64 -0.31
N ALA A 20 -3.96 4.15 0.69
CA ALA A 20 -4.10 5.50 1.20
C ALA A 20 -2.74 6.13 1.43
N MET A 21 -2.65 7.43 1.20
CA MET A 21 -1.51 8.25 1.63
C MET A 21 -1.83 8.86 2.99
N LEU A 22 -1.01 8.56 4.00
CA LEU A 22 -1.06 9.18 5.31
C LEU A 22 0.12 10.14 5.44
N GLU A 23 -0.15 11.42 5.63
CA GLU A 23 0.85 12.42 5.98
C GLU A 23 0.71 12.75 7.46
N ILE A 24 1.78 12.53 8.24
CA ILE A 24 1.83 12.85 9.67
C ILE A 24 3.04 13.75 9.91
N ASP A 25 2.79 15.02 10.26
CA ASP A 25 3.82 16.03 10.49
C ASP A 25 4.88 16.10 9.36
N GLY A 26 4.45 15.93 8.10
CA GLY A 26 5.30 15.98 6.92
C GLY A 26 6.01 14.67 6.56
N ILE A 27 5.74 13.57 7.28
CA ILE A 27 6.18 12.23 6.92
C ILE A 27 5.07 11.51 6.15
N ASN A 28 5.41 10.98 4.98
CA ASN A 28 4.46 10.35 4.07
C ASN A 28 4.54 8.82 4.13
N PHE A 29 3.43 8.20 4.51
CA PHE A 29 3.24 6.75 4.52
C PHE A 29 2.25 6.36 3.42
N LEU A 30 2.59 5.33 2.64
CA LEU A 30 1.68 4.72 1.68
C LEU A 30 1.23 3.37 2.21
N THR A 31 -0.08 3.10 2.27
CA THR A 31 -0.61 1.78 2.61
C THR A 31 -0.81 0.94 1.36
N ASP A 32 -0.63 -0.39 1.48
CA ASP A 32 -1.09 -1.42 0.53
C ASP A 32 -1.16 -0.93 -0.93
N PRO A 33 0.00 -0.70 -1.58
CA PRO A 33 0.06 0.01 -2.84
C PRO A 33 -0.58 -0.79 -3.97
N TYR A 34 -1.64 -0.22 -4.53
CA TYR A 34 -2.42 -0.77 -5.62
C TYR A 34 -2.68 0.32 -6.66
N PHE A 35 -2.24 0.11 -7.91
CA PHE A 35 -2.33 1.12 -8.97
C PHE A 35 -2.78 0.57 -10.33
N SER A 36 -3.35 -0.64 -10.33
CA SER A 36 -3.81 -1.27 -11.56
C SER A 36 -5.04 -0.52 -12.11
N PRO A 37 -5.17 -0.45 -13.45
CA PRO A 37 -6.25 0.28 -14.09
C PRO A 37 -7.61 -0.39 -13.84
N PRO A 38 -8.73 0.35 -13.96
CA PRO A 38 -10.08 -0.21 -13.88
C PRO A 38 -10.25 -1.45 -14.76
N GLU A 39 -11.17 -2.32 -14.36
CA GLU A 39 -11.48 -3.57 -15.04
C GLU A 39 -10.31 -4.58 -15.06
N THR A 40 -9.29 -4.39 -14.23
CA THR A 40 -8.29 -5.43 -14.01
C THR A 40 -8.96 -6.66 -13.38
N GLU A 41 -8.66 -7.82 -13.94
CA GLU A 41 -9.14 -9.12 -13.48
C GLU A 41 -7.96 -10.00 -13.09
N TRP A 42 -8.09 -10.72 -11.97
CA TRP A 42 -7.13 -11.73 -11.53
C TRP A 42 -7.83 -13.06 -11.34
N ASP A 43 -7.42 -14.05 -12.11
CA ASP A 43 -7.80 -15.43 -11.87
C ASP A 43 -6.91 -16.01 -10.76
N VAL A 44 -7.48 -16.19 -9.57
CA VAL A 44 -6.81 -16.81 -8.43
C VAL A 44 -7.11 -18.31 -8.34
N GLY A 45 -7.55 -18.92 -9.44
CA GLY A 45 -7.76 -20.36 -9.64
C GLY A 45 -9.12 -20.89 -9.18
N ILE A 46 -9.67 -20.33 -8.11
CA ILE A 46 -11.02 -20.70 -7.60
C ILE A 46 -12.10 -19.64 -7.90
N VAL A 47 -11.67 -18.40 -8.17
CA VAL A 47 -12.52 -17.25 -8.44
C VAL A 47 -11.75 -16.26 -9.28
N VAL A 48 -12.46 -15.50 -10.11
CA VAL A 48 -11.90 -14.31 -10.77
C VAL A 48 -12.26 -13.10 -9.92
N LEU A 49 -11.24 -12.44 -9.39
CA LEU A 49 -11.38 -11.13 -8.75
C LEU A 49 -11.45 -10.09 -9.86
N LYS A 50 -12.48 -9.25 -9.84
CA LYS A 50 -12.60 -8.11 -10.74
C LYS A 50 -12.54 -6.84 -9.92
N GLN A 51 -11.66 -5.93 -10.30
CA GLN A 51 -11.65 -4.60 -9.71
C GLN A 51 -12.95 -3.87 -10.10
N CYS A 52 -13.79 -3.61 -9.10
CA CYS A 52 -15.08 -2.93 -9.25
C CYS A 52 -14.99 -1.41 -9.05
N GLU A 53 -13.78 -0.85 -8.91
CA GLU A 53 -13.61 0.59 -8.75
C GLU A 53 -14.02 1.37 -9.99
N THR A 54 -14.29 2.67 -9.80
CA THR A 54 -14.86 3.56 -10.80
C THR A 54 -14.03 3.58 -12.10
N SER A 55 -14.69 3.84 -13.23
CA SER A 55 -14.05 3.96 -14.55
C SER A 55 -12.87 4.93 -14.61
N ASP A 56 -12.74 5.81 -13.61
CA ASP A 56 -11.68 6.81 -13.49
C ASP A 56 -10.36 6.26 -12.89
N GLY A 57 -10.35 5.04 -12.33
CA GLY A 57 -9.17 4.45 -11.70
C GLY A 57 -8.84 5.01 -10.32
N PRO A 58 -7.63 4.73 -9.79
CA PRO A 58 -7.20 5.26 -8.50
C PRO A 58 -7.17 6.80 -8.53
N ALA A 59 -7.54 7.43 -7.41
CA ALA A 59 -7.66 8.89 -7.29
C ALA A 59 -6.32 9.62 -7.55
N LEU A 60 -5.20 8.93 -7.32
CA LEU A 60 -3.85 9.37 -7.68
C LEU A 60 -3.13 8.27 -8.45
N ARG A 61 -2.41 8.66 -9.51
CA ARG A 61 -1.52 7.73 -10.21
C ARG A 61 -0.18 7.67 -9.49
N LEU A 62 0.59 6.63 -9.77
CA LEU A 62 1.91 6.40 -9.19
C LEU A 62 2.85 7.62 -9.31
N GLN A 63 2.81 8.32 -10.45
CA GLN A 63 3.63 9.50 -10.71
C GLN A 63 3.17 10.77 -9.99
N ASP A 64 1.93 10.80 -9.50
CA ASP A 64 1.35 11.96 -8.83
C ASP A 64 1.56 11.90 -7.31
N LEU A 65 2.13 10.80 -6.80
CA LEU A 65 2.39 10.62 -5.38
C LEU A 65 3.47 11.57 -4.88
N PRO A 66 3.29 12.17 -3.69
CA PRO A 66 4.38 12.84 -3.00
C PRO A 66 5.51 11.86 -2.67
N PRO A 67 6.70 12.34 -2.27
CA PRO A 67 7.79 11.48 -1.82
C PRO A 67 7.32 10.53 -0.71
N ILE A 68 7.48 9.22 -0.91
CA ILE A 68 7.08 8.19 0.07
C ILE A 68 8.28 7.88 0.98
N ASP A 69 8.09 8.08 2.29
CA ASP A 69 9.12 7.78 3.29
C ASP A 69 9.09 6.31 3.70
N THR A 70 7.90 5.70 3.81
CA THR A 70 7.72 4.30 4.19
C THR A 70 6.41 3.74 3.65
N VAL A 71 6.43 2.48 3.23
CA VAL A 71 5.22 1.72 2.88
C VAL A 71 4.78 0.92 4.09
N LEU A 72 3.50 0.96 4.42
CA LEU A 72 2.85 0.11 5.41
C LEU A 72 2.08 -0.97 4.65
N LEU A 73 2.62 -2.19 4.63
CA LEU A 73 2.03 -3.31 3.90
C LEU A 73 1.40 -4.29 4.90
N SER A 74 0.09 -4.47 4.81
CA SER A 74 -0.64 -5.39 5.68
C SER A 74 -0.27 -6.86 5.42
N HIS A 75 -0.23 -7.26 4.15
CA HIS A 75 0.19 -8.58 3.67
C HIS A 75 0.46 -8.52 2.16
N GLU A 76 1.21 -9.49 1.63
CA GLU A 76 1.70 -9.49 0.25
C GLU A 76 0.97 -10.47 -0.67
N ASN A 77 0.05 -11.29 -0.18
CA ASN A 77 -0.55 -12.39 -0.95
C ASN A 77 -1.85 -12.04 -1.69
N HIS A 78 -2.38 -10.82 -1.51
CA HIS A 78 -3.63 -10.37 -2.12
C HIS A 78 -3.40 -9.35 -3.24
N PRO A 79 -3.78 -9.65 -4.51
CA PRO A 79 -3.56 -8.76 -5.64
C PRO A 79 -4.35 -7.45 -5.57
N GLU A 80 -5.46 -7.42 -4.83
CA GLU A 80 -6.27 -6.23 -4.58
C GLU A 80 -5.66 -5.26 -3.55
N ASN A 81 -4.66 -5.69 -2.78
CA ASN A 81 -3.90 -4.86 -1.83
C ASN A 81 -2.46 -4.60 -2.30
N LEU A 82 -1.92 -5.46 -3.17
CA LEU A 82 -0.56 -5.34 -3.67
C LEU A 82 -0.47 -5.88 -5.10
N ASP A 83 -0.70 -4.98 -6.06
CA ASP A 83 -0.62 -5.31 -7.48
C ASP A 83 0.82 -5.34 -8.00
N THR A 84 0.99 -5.67 -9.28
CA THR A 84 2.32 -5.75 -9.91
C THR A 84 3.08 -4.42 -9.82
N LEU A 85 2.41 -3.28 -9.99
CA LEU A 85 3.04 -1.96 -9.90
C LEU A 85 3.45 -1.63 -8.46
N GLY A 86 2.58 -1.90 -7.49
CA GLY A 86 2.86 -1.77 -6.08
C GLY A 86 4.04 -2.62 -5.63
N ARG A 87 4.12 -3.86 -6.11
CA ARG A 87 5.29 -4.74 -5.87
C ARG A 87 6.59 -4.14 -6.39
N HIS A 88 6.58 -3.51 -7.56
CA HIS A 88 7.77 -2.82 -8.06
C HIS A 88 8.09 -1.57 -7.22
N LEU A 89 7.09 -0.84 -6.73
CA LEU A 89 7.29 0.31 -5.87
C LEU A 89 8.00 -0.05 -4.55
N LEU A 90 7.84 -1.27 -4.05
CA LEU A 90 8.54 -1.72 -2.84
C LEU A 90 10.07 -1.77 -3.02
N ASP A 91 10.58 -1.85 -4.25
CA ASP A 91 12.02 -1.88 -4.50
C ASP A 91 12.68 -0.55 -4.09
N ALA A 92 13.77 -0.66 -3.33
CA ALA A 92 14.50 0.47 -2.75
C ALA A 92 13.70 1.37 -1.77
N ARG A 93 12.52 0.94 -1.31
CA ARG A 93 11.74 1.63 -0.27
C ARG A 93 11.87 0.95 1.09
N LYS A 94 11.64 1.70 2.16
CA LYS A 94 11.39 1.13 3.49
C LYS A 94 9.97 0.58 3.51
N VAL A 95 9.81 -0.69 3.84
CA VAL A 95 8.50 -1.35 3.94
C VAL A 95 8.38 -1.97 5.32
N LEU A 96 7.32 -1.62 6.04
CA LEU A 96 6.96 -2.25 7.30
C LEU A 96 5.77 -3.17 7.04
N THR A 97 5.90 -4.42 7.47
CA THR A 97 4.87 -5.45 7.25
C THR A 97 4.88 -6.47 8.39
N THR A 98 4.11 -7.55 8.27
CA THR A 98 4.13 -8.67 9.22
C THR A 98 5.43 -9.46 9.12
N MET A 99 5.75 -10.27 10.13
CA MET A 99 6.90 -11.17 10.05
C MET A 99 6.79 -12.14 8.86
N ASP A 100 5.59 -12.64 8.57
CA ASP A 100 5.33 -13.54 7.43
C ASP A 100 5.53 -12.80 6.10
N GLY A 101 5.01 -11.58 5.97
CA GLY A 101 5.20 -10.79 4.75
C GLY A 101 6.66 -10.44 4.48
N ALA A 102 7.43 -10.17 5.53
CA ALA A 102 8.87 -9.95 5.39
C ALA A 102 9.62 -11.21 4.92
N ASN A 103 9.22 -12.38 5.39
CA ASN A 103 9.79 -13.66 4.94
C ASN A 103 9.43 -13.93 3.46
N ASN A 104 8.18 -13.70 3.07
CA ASN A 104 7.70 -13.98 1.72
C ASN A 104 8.21 -12.98 0.67
N LEU A 105 8.55 -11.76 1.09
CA LEU A 105 9.15 -10.71 0.25
C LEU A 105 10.68 -10.73 0.23
N ALA A 106 11.33 -11.64 0.97
CA ALA A 106 12.77 -11.81 0.91
C ALA A 106 13.21 -12.14 -0.53
N PRO A 107 14.36 -11.62 -1.01
CA PRO A 107 15.43 -10.98 -0.24
C PRO A 107 15.39 -9.44 -0.26
N ARG A 108 14.23 -8.79 -0.37
CA ARG A 108 14.14 -7.32 -0.47
C ARG A 108 14.74 -6.63 0.78
N PRO A 109 15.86 -5.90 0.66
CA PRO A 109 16.61 -5.41 1.83
C PRO A 109 15.89 -4.29 2.60
N GLY A 110 14.93 -3.62 1.97
CA GLY A 110 14.14 -2.54 2.57
C GLY A 110 12.92 -3.01 3.36
N VAL A 111 12.58 -4.31 3.29
CA VAL A 111 11.40 -4.89 3.94
C VAL A 111 11.74 -5.33 5.37
N ARG A 112 10.91 -4.93 6.33
CA ARG A 112 11.04 -5.29 7.74
C ARG A 112 9.72 -5.78 8.31
N GLY A 113 9.76 -6.93 8.97
CA GLY A 113 8.64 -7.44 9.76
C GLY A 113 8.56 -6.72 11.11
N LEU A 114 7.34 -6.44 11.57
CA LEU A 114 7.05 -5.94 12.91
C LEU A 114 6.52 -7.08 13.80
N GLN A 115 7.02 -7.13 15.03
CA GLN A 115 6.49 -7.99 16.09
C GLN A 115 5.61 -7.14 17.04
N PRO A 116 4.51 -7.68 17.57
CA PRO A 116 3.64 -6.99 18.54
C PRO A 116 4.35 -6.58 19.84
#